data_AF-A0A9W6Y3G0-F1
#
_entry.id   AF-A0A9W6Y3G0-F1
#
_cell.length_a   1.000
_cell.length_b   1.000
_cell.length_c   1.000
_cell.angle_alpha   90.00
_cell.angle_beta   90.00
_cell.angle_gamma   90.00
#
_symmetry.space_group_name_H-M   'P 1'
#
loop_
_entity.id
_entity.type
_entity.pdbx_description
1 polymer ?
#
loop_
_entity_poly.entity_id
_entity_poly.type
_entity_poly.pdbx_seq_one_letter_code
_entity_poly.pdbx_strand_id
1 'polypeptide(L)'
;MPFALGAAIATRRGDVEFLKAYDAFVDKYVAEIKAPMAIVAPNARVRGCSRVEGAFVGDYAVVEDSDVANSTILSTAEEPSVVKMKSSVRDSIVQWNSTVEVLSVVEGAFLCDTAHVERQGIVMSSVIGPNTSIAEGEVTSSLVGPFVGFHHQALLIASIWPKGKGNIGYGANVGSNHTLKAPDQELFHGEGVFFGLGCNVKFPSNFVKAPYSVIATAVNTLPQLIAMPFALINTPAHTIPSLSPAINEISPGYAFKEMCTASSDCQIGLTFFVYYV
;
A
#
# COMPACT_ATOMS: atom_id res chain seq x y z
N MET A 1 5.38 15.97 4.15
CA MET A 1 6.07 15.64 5.42
C MET A 1 5.48 14.45 6.21
N PRO A 2 4.16 14.20 6.26
CA PRO A 2 3.56 13.16 7.13
C PRO A 2 4.15 11.75 6.94
N PHE A 3 4.36 11.36 5.68
CA PHE A 3 4.76 10.00 5.34
C PHE A 3 6.14 9.58 5.89
N ALA A 4 7.13 10.49 5.88
CA ALA A 4 8.48 10.19 6.36
C ALA A 4 8.51 9.93 7.87
N LEU A 5 7.69 10.63 8.65
CA LEU A 5 7.54 10.40 10.08
C LEU A 5 6.87 9.05 10.36
N GLY A 6 5.79 8.72 9.63
CA GLY A 6 5.16 7.40 9.70
C GLY A 6 6.14 6.26 9.40
N ALA A 7 6.97 6.44 8.37
CA ALA A 7 8.05 5.48 8.06
C ALA A 7 9.08 5.36 9.18
N ALA A 8 9.47 6.46 9.82
CA ALA A 8 10.39 6.43 10.96
C ALA A 8 9.79 5.66 12.14
N ILE A 9 8.53 5.90 12.49
CA ILE A 9 7.81 5.18 13.56
C ILE A 9 7.76 3.69 13.26
N ALA A 10 7.38 3.31 12.03
CA ALA A 10 7.26 1.92 11.64
C ALA A 10 8.59 1.17 11.63
N THR A 11 9.72 1.84 11.41
CA THR A 11 11.04 1.20 11.21
C THR A 11 12.00 1.36 12.38
N ARG A 12 11.86 2.37 13.24
CA ARG A 12 12.70 2.61 14.43
C ARG A 12 12.10 1.98 15.69
N ARG A 13 11.60 0.76 15.60
CA ARG A 13 10.86 0.08 16.69
C ARG A 13 11.67 -0.15 17.97
N GLY A 14 13.00 -0.23 17.86
CA GLY A 14 13.91 -0.34 19.00
C GLY A 14 14.20 0.96 19.73
N ASP A 15 13.78 2.11 19.17
CA ASP A 15 14.05 3.43 19.72
C ASP A 15 12.91 3.85 20.68
N VAL A 16 12.98 3.34 21.91
CA VAL A 16 11.94 3.51 22.92
C VAL A 16 11.74 4.99 23.29
N GLU A 17 12.81 5.78 23.32
CA GLU A 17 12.71 7.21 23.66
C GLU A 17 12.00 7.99 22.55
N PHE A 18 12.33 7.74 21.28
CA PHE A 18 11.65 8.32 20.14
C PHE A 18 10.16 7.99 20.14
N LEU A 19 9.79 6.72 20.35
CA LEU A 19 8.39 6.29 20.36
C LEU A 19 7.60 6.92 21.50
N LYS A 20 8.14 6.93 22.73
CA LYS A 20 7.50 7.58 23.87
C LYS A 20 7.31 9.08 23.66
N ALA A 21 8.31 9.75 23.07
CA ALA A 21 8.21 11.17 22.76
C ALA A 21 7.14 11.44 21.69
N TYR A 22 7.04 10.57 20.69
CA TYR A 22 5.99 10.64 19.67
C TYR A 22 4.59 10.43 20.28
N ASP A 23 4.40 9.40 21.11
CA ASP A 23 3.12 9.12 21.76
C ASP A 23 2.68 10.29 22.63
N ALA A 24 3.57 10.83 23.46
CA ALA A 24 3.28 12.01 24.30
C ALA A 24 2.92 13.26 23.47
N PHE A 25 3.57 13.43 22.31
CA PHE A 25 3.24 14.51 21.38
C PHE A 25 1.83 14.33 20.79
N VAL A 26 1.49 13.11 20.34
CA VAL A 26 0.17 12.78 19.79
C VAL A 26 -0.92 12.96 20.85
N ASP A 27 -0.73 12.46 22.07
CA ASP A 27 -1.68 12.60 23.17
C ASP A 27 -1.98 14.06 23.47
N LYS A 28 -0.93 14.89 23.56
CA LYS A 28 -1.06 16.33 23.79
C LYS A 28 -1.81 17.00 22.64
N TYR A 29 -1.42 16.74 21.39
CA TYR A 29 -2.06 17.33 20.22
C TYR A 29 -3.56 16.97 20.15
N VAL A 30 -3.89 15.68 20.28
CA VAL A 30 -5.29 15.20 20.26
C VAL A 30 -6.10 15.83 21.39
N ALA A 31 -5.54 15.99 22.59
CA ALA A 31 -6.21 16.65 23.70
C ALA A 31 -6.55 18.12 23.41
N GLU A 32 -5.70 18.82 22.65
CA GLU A 32 -5.88 20.23 22.26
C GLU A 32 -6.91 20.41 21.14
N ILE A 33 -6.97 19.47 20.18
CA ILE A 33 -7.77 19.64 18.96
C ILE A 33 -9.07 18.85 18.90
N LYS A 34 -9.30 17.91 19.83
CA LYS A 34 -10.53 17.10 19.82
C LYS A 34 -11.79 17.96 19.95
N ALA A 35 -12.83 17.60 19.21
CA ALA A 35 -14.14 18.21 19.29
C ALA A 35 -15.19 17.19 19.76
N PRO A 36 -16.20 17.60 20.56
CA PRO A 36 -17.25 16.71 21.03
C PRO A 36 -18.36 16.48 19.99
N MET A 37 -18.20 16.99 18.77
CA MET A 37 -19.21 17.00 17.73
C MET A 37 -18.56 16.86 16.36
N ALA A 38 -19.35 16.43 15.37
CA ALA A 38 -18.95 16.50 13.99
C ALA A 38 -18.87 17.97 13.54
N ILE A 39 -17.88 18.29 12.71
CA ILE A 39 -17.65 19.62 12.15
C ILE A 39 -17.73 19.49 10.63
N VAL A 40 -18.58 20.31 10.02
CA VAL A 40 -18.65 20.46 8.57
C VAL A 40 -18.21 21.88 8.25
N ALA A 41 -17.07 22.02 7.58
CA ALA A 41 -16.48 23.31 7.21
C ALA A 41 -17.32 24.01 6.11
N PRO A 42 -17.07 25.31 5.84
CA PRO A 42 -17.68 26.01 4.71
C PRO A 42 -17.51 25.24 3.39
N ASN A 43 -18.39 25.46 2.42
CA ASN A 43 -18.36 24.87 1.07
C ASN A 43 -18.34 23.33 0.96
N ALA A 44 -18.20 22.61 2.08
CA ALA A 44 -18.27 21.16 2.11
C ALA A 44 -19.67 20.69 1.71
N ARG A 45 -19.72 19.58 0.98
CA ARG A 45 -20.96 18.96 0.52
C ARG A 45 -21.16 17.64 1.24
N VAL A 46 -22.18 17.58 2.10
CA VAL A 46 -22.62 16.34 2.76
C VAL A 46 -24.03 16.03 2.29
N ARG A 47 -24.21 14.94 1.54
CA ARG A 47 -25.51 14.59 0.91
C ARG A 47 -25.76 13.09 0.90
N GLY A 48 -26.98 12.66 1.22
CA GLY A 48 -27.40 11.26 1.06
C GLY A 48 -26.64 10.24 1.92
N CYS A 49 -25.81 10.70 2.85
CA CYS A 49 -24.99 9.86 3.70
C CYS A 49 -25.85 9.08 4.70
N SER A 50 -25.55 7.80 4.89
CA SER A 50 -26.22 6.98 5.91
C SER A 50 -25.79 7.36 7.32
N ARG A 51 -24.54 7.82 7.48
CA ARG A 51 -23.99 8.32 8.74
C ARG A 51 -22.83 9.28 8.49
N VAL A 52 -22.81 10.37 9.26
CA VAL A 52 -21.66 11.28 9.43
C VAL A 52 -21.57 11.60 10.92
N GLU A 53 -20.66 10.92 11.63
CA GLU A 53 -20.58 10.92 13.09
C GLU A 53 -19.14 11.10 13.56
N GLY A 54 -18.91 11.95 14.58
CA GLY A 54 -17.56 12.16 15.12
C GLY A 54 -16.52 12.59 14.06
N ALA A 55 -16.98 13.23 12.98
CA ALA A 55 -16.18 13.48 11.79
C ALA A 55 -15.85 14.97 11.61
N PHE A 56 -14.66 15.25 11.10
CA PHE A 56 -14.31 16.57 10.55
C PHE A 56 -14.37 16.48 9.03
N VAL A 57 -15.26 17.25 8.41
CA VAL A 57 -15.40 17.38 6.96
C VAL A 57 -14.86 18.75 6.56
N GLY A 58 -13.66 18.76 5.97
CA GLY A 58 -12.90 19.96 5.61
C GLY A 58 -13.53 20.79 4.50
N ASP A 59 -13.00 22.00 4.31
CA ASP A 59 -13.51 22.98 3.32
C ASP A 59 -13.52 22.37 1.91
N TYR A 60 -14.60 22.56 1.16
CA TYR A 60 -14.82 21.95 -0.17
C TYR A 60 -14.81 20.41 -0.25
N ALA A 61 -14.75 19.68 0.88
CA ALA A 61 -14.80 18.22 0.84
C ALA A 61 -16.16 17.75 0.31
N VAL A 62 -16.16 16.64 -0.44
CA VAL A 62 -17.37 16.03 -0.98
C VAL A 62 -17.61 14.69 -0.30
N VAL A 63 -18.67 14.60 0.50
CA VAL A 63 -19.10 13.38 1.18
C VAL A 63 -20.52 13.05 0.74
N GLU A 64 -20.69 12.03 -0.11
CA GLU A 64 -21.98 11.71 -0.72
C GLU A 64 -22.32 10.22 -0.66
N ASP A 65 -23.57 9.90 -0.33
CA ASP A 65 -24.08 8.52 -0.31
C ASP A 65 -23.15 7.54 0.44
N SER A 66 -22.51 7.98 1.52
CA SER A 66 -21.42 7.26 2.20
C SER A 66 -21.62 7.16 3.72
N ASP A 67 -20.81 6.34 4.38
CA ASP A 67 -20.74 6.20 5.84
C ASP A 67 -19.37 6.68 6.35
N VAL A 68 -19.35 7.82 7.04
CA VAL A 68 -18.14 8.41 7.62
C VAL A 68 -18.29 8.50 9.14
N ALA A 69 -17.40 7.85 9.87
CA ALA A 69 -17.42 7.84 11.34
C ALA A 69 -16.02 8.06 11.92
N ASN A 70 -15.91 8.86 12.99
CA ASN A 70 -14.66 9.09 13.74
C ASN A 70 -13.46 9.45 12.83
N SER A 71 -13.72 10.22 11.77
CA SER A 71 -12.75 10.40 10.69
C SER A 71 -12.55 11.86 10.32
N THR A 72 -11.34 12.19 9.88
CA THR A 72 -10.98 13.53 9.41
C THR A 72 -10.80 13.50 7.90
N ILE A 73 -11.59 14.27 7.17
CA ILE A 73 -11.48 14.46 5.72
C ILE A 73 -10.92 15.86 5.48
N LEU A 74 -9.62 15.96 5.20
CA LEU A 74 -8.95 17.22 4.90
C LEU A 74 -9.15 17.59 3.45
N SER A 75 -9.46 18.86 3.18
CA SER A 75 -9.83 19.33 1.85
C SER A 75 -9.65 20.86 1.77
N THR A 76 -9.42 21.36 0.56
CA THR A 76 -9.41 22.79 0.21
C THR A 76 -10.09 22.98 -1.15
N ALA A 77 -10.24 24.23 -1.59
CA ALA A 77 -10.76 24.54 -2.92
C ALA A 77 -9.87 23.99 -4.04
N GLU A 78 -8.54 24.05 -3.86
CA GLU A 78 -7.55 23.61 -4.83
C GLU A 78 -7.32 22.09 -4.81
N GLU A 79 -7.49 21.46 -3.64
CA GLU A 79 -7.19 20.05 -3.40
C GLU A 79 -8.39 19.34 -2.73
N PRO A 80 -9.55 19.25 -3.43
CA PRO A 80 -10.76 18.72 -2.83
C PRO A 80 -10.67 17.22 -2.59
N SER A 81 -11.00 16.77 -1.37
CA SER A 81 -11.08 15.35 -1.05
C SER A 81 -12.50 14.81 -1.17
N VAL A 82 -12.62 13.55 -1.58
CA VAL A 82 -13.89 12.94 -1.99
C VAL A 82 -14.12 11.60 -1.29
N VAL A 83 -15.29 11.44 -0.69
CA VAL A 83 -15.81 10.17 -0.19
C VAL A 83 -17.21 9.97 -0.78
N LYS A 84 -17.37 9.05 -1.73
CA LYS A 84 -18.64 8.91 -2.45
C LYS A 84 -18.98 7.48 -2.85
N MET A 85 -20.16 7.32 -3.45
CA MET A 85 -20.61 6.08 -4.09
C MET A 85 -20.61 4.88 -3.13
N LYS A 86 -21.30 5.03 -1.99
CA LYS A 86 -21.51 3.96 -1.00
C LYS A 86 -20.23 3.43 -0.37
N SER A 87 -19.22 4.29 -0.26
CA SER A 87 -17.97 3.95 0.41
C SER A 87 -18.06 4.20 1.92
N SER A 88 -17.18 3.57 2.69
CA SER A 88 -17.10 3.75 4.14
C SER A 88 -15.70 4.18 4.58
N VAL A 89 -15.65 5.18 5.45
CA VAL A 89 -14.42 5.68 6.07
C VAL A 89 -14.61 5.75 7.58
N ARG A 90 -13.85 4.98 8.35
CA ARG A 90 -13.98 4.86 9.80
C ARG A 90 -12.65 4.95 10.51
N ASP A 91 -12.61 5.66 11.63
CA ASP A 91 -11.42 5.80 12.49
C ASP A 91 -10.15 6.18 11.68
N SER A 92 -10.32 7.06 10.68
CA SER A 92 -9.32 7.30 9.64
C SER A 92 -9.07 8.78 9.37
N ILE A 93 -7.90 9.07 8.81
CA ILE A 93 -7.55 10.40 8.31
C ILE A 93 -7.33 10.31 6.80
N VAL A 94 -8.08 11.13 6.05
CA VAL A 94 -7.97 11.28 4.60
C VAL A 94 -7.40 12.66 4.31
N GLN A 95 -6.18 12.70 3.78
CA GLN A 95 -5.54 13.97 3.44
C GLN A 95 -5.99 14.51 2.08
N TRP A 96 -5.56 15.73 1.76
CA TRP A 96 -5.99 16.53 0.61
C TRP A 96 -5.92 15.79 -0.73
N ASN A 97 -6.83 16.15 -1.64
CA ASN A 97 -6.96 15.56 -2.98
C ASN A 97 -7.09 14.02 -2.99
N SER A 98 -7.46 13.40 -1.87
CA SER A 98 -7.61 11.94 -1.79
C SER A 98 -9.04 11.54 -2.06
N THR A 99 -9.21 10.36 -2.66
CA THR A 99 -10.52 9.85 -3.07
C THR A 99 -10.77 8.46 -2.50
N VAL A 100 -11.94 8.28 -1.88
CA VAL A 100 -12.49 6.99 -1.47
C VAL A 100 -13.83 6.79 -2.17
N GLU A 101 -13.90 5.84 -3.08
CA GLU A 101 -15.06 5.73 -3.96
C GLU A 101 -15.40 4.31 -4.43
N VAL A 102 -16.60 4.14 -5.00
CA VAL A 102 -17.12 2.88 -5.55
C VAL A 102 -17.05 1.74 -4.52
N LEU A 103 -17.91 1.79 -3.49
CA LEU A 103 -18.03 0.72 -2.48
C LEU A 103 -16.72 0.38 -1.75
N SER A 104 -15.80 1.32 -1.65
CA SER A 104 -14.50 1.10 -0.99
C SER A 104 -14.61 1.22 0.53
N VAL A 105 -13.72 0.54 1.24
CA VAL A 105 -13.67 0.51 2.71
C VAL A 105 -12.31 0.99 3.20
N VAL A 106 -12.32 1.98 4.09
CA VAL A 106 -11.13 2.53 4.74
C VAL A 106 -11.36 2.56 6.25
N GLU A 107 -10.59 1.78 7.01
CA GLU A 107 -10.78 1.62 8.46
C GLU A 107 -9.46 1.67 9.22
N GLY A 108 -9.36 2.50 10.27
CA GLY A 108 -8.14 2.62 11.07
C GLY A 108 -6.93 3.06 10.26
N ALA A 109 -7.12 3.89 9.22
CA ALA A 109 -6.12 4.14 8.20
C ALA A 109 -5.74 5.63 8.06
N PHE A 110 -4.57 5.87 7.50
CA PHE A 110 -4.10 7.21 7.13
C PHE A 110 -3.80 7.25 5.63
N LEU A 111 -4.60 7.99 4.87
CA LEU A 111 -4.40 8.20 3.45
C LEU A 111 -3.68 9.53 3.24
N CYS A 112 -2.44 9.48 2.77
CA CYS A 112 -1.68 10.68 2.40
C CYS A 112 -2.22 11.36 1.14
N ASP A 113 -1.78 12.60 0.91
CA ASP A 113 -2.24 13.46 -0.18
C ASP A 113 -2.29 12.74 -1.55
N THR A 114 -3.39 12.91 -2.28
CA THR A 114 -3.62 12.28 -3.60
C THR A 114 -3.65 10.74 -3.56
N ALA A 115 -3.95 10.12 -2.42
CA ALA A 115 -4.18 8.67 -2.36
C ALA A 115 -5.59 8.31 -2.84
N HIS A 116 -5.72 7.14 -3.45
CA HIS A 116 -6.98 6.67 -4.02
C HIS A 116 -7.31 5.28 -3.47
N VAL A 117 -8.55 5.09 -3.04
CA VAL A 117 -9.13 3.78 -2.74
C VAL A 117 -10.43 3.67 -3.51
N GLU A 118 -10.44 2.81 -4.52
CA GLU A 118 -11.49 2.78 -5.53
C GLU A 118 -11.88 1.35 -5.89
N ARG A 119 -13.02 1.21 -6.58
CA ARG A 119 -13.50 -0.08 -7.12
C ARG A 119 -13.46 -1.21 -6.10
N GLN A 120 -14.13 -1.03 -4.96
CA GLN A 120 -14.18 -2.00 -3.86
C GLN A 120 -12.81 -2.26 -3.20
N GLY A 121 -11.87 -1.32 -3.28
CA GLY A 121 -10.62 -1.37 -2.55
C GLY A 121 -10.85 -1.38 -1.04
N ILE A 122 -10.04 -2.15 -0.32
CA ILE A 122 -10.11 -2.29 1.13
C ILE A 122 -8.77 -1.86 1.72
N VAL A 123 -8.79 -0.91 2.65
CA VAL A 123 -7.63 -0.47 3.41
C VAL A 123 -7.96 -0.52 4.89
N MET A 124 -7.22 -1.33 5.64
CA MET A 124 -7.42 -1.50 7.09
C MET A 124 -6.11 -1.32 7.86
N SER A 125 -6.13 -0.60 8.97
CA SER A 125 -4.98 -0.47 9.89
C SER A 125 -3.67 -0.10 9.17
N SER A 126 -3.74 0.77 8.16
CA SER A 126 -2.65 0.99 7.21
C SER A 126 -2.39 2.46 6.93
N VAL A 127 -1.15 2.77 6.55
CA VAL A 127 -0.75 4.08 6.05
C VAL A 127 -0.49 3.97 4.56
N ILE A 128 -1.21 4.75 3.76
CA ILE A 128 -1.11 4.78 2.31
C ILE A 128 -0.41 6.07 1.89
N GLY A 129 0.74 5.92 1.23
CA GLY A 129 1.58 7.03 0.81
C GLY A 129 0.99 7.85 -0.33
N PRO A 130 1.56 9.03 -0.61
CA PRO A 130 1.05 9.93 -1.63
C PRO A 130 1.01 9.31 -3.03
N ASN A 131 -0.03 9.62 -3.81
CA ASN A 131 -0.20 9.11 -5.19
C ASN A 131 -0.22 7.58 -5.30
N THR A 132 -0.56 6.87 -4.22
CA THR A 132 -0.80 5.43 -4.25
C THR A 132 -2.27 5.17 -4.49
N SER A 133 -2.57 4.25 -5.41
CA SER A 133 -3.94 3.85 -5.73
C SER A 133 -4.16 2.38 -5.38
N ILE A 134 -5.19 2.14 -4.57
CA ILE A 134 -5.65 0.82 -4.15
C ILE A 134 -6.99 0.56 -4.84
N ALA A 135 -6.94 -0.06 -6.01
CA ALA A 135 -8.15 -0.45 -6.73
C ALA A 135 -8.37 -1.96 -6.68
N GLU A 136 -9.58 -2.38 -6.26
CA GLU A 136 -10.01 -3.79 -6.13
C GLU A 136 -9.19 -4.65 -5.12
N GLY A 137 -8.06 -4.14 -4.62
CA GLY A 137 -7.15 -4.84 -3.72
C GLY A 137 -7.47 -4.66 -2.24
N GLU A 138 -6.90 -5.55 -1.43
CA GLU A 138 -6.97 -5.51 0.04
C GLU A 138 -5.59 -5.21 0.62
N VAL A 139 -5.51 -4.14 1.42
CA VAL A 139 -4.31 -3.70 2.14
C VAL A 139 -4.58 -3.66 3.64
N THR A 140 -3.88 -4.48 4.41
CA THR A 140 -4.09 -4.58 5.87
C THR A 140 -2.77 -4.48 6.63
N SER A 141 -2.75 -3.76 7.75
CA SER A 141 -1.59 -3.65 8.67
C SER A 141 -0.28 -3.32 7.94
N SER A 142 -0.32 -2.34 7.03
CA SER A 142 0.79 -2.07 6.11
C SER A 142 1.16 -0.59 6.05
N LEU A 143 2.46 -0.32 5.85
CA LEU A 143 2.98 0.98 5.48
C LEU A 143 3.33 0.94 3.98
N VAL A 144 2.48 1.54 3.15
CA VAL A 144 2.64 1.56 1.69
C VAL A 144 3.19 2.90 1.26
N GLY A 145 4.33 2.87 0.57
CA GLY A 145 5.01 4.06 0.04
C GLY A 145 4.23 4.81 -1.03
N PRO A 146 4.78 5.92 -1.53
CA PRO A 146 4.18 6.66 -2.62
C PRO A 146 4.24 5.90 -3.94
N PHE A 147 3.33 6.22 -4.87
CA PHE A 147 3.31 5.66 -6.24
C PHE A 147 3.26 4.12 -6.29
N VAL A 148 2.56 3.49 -5.34
CA VAL A 148 2.29 2.05 -5.41
C VAL A 148 0.96 1.83 -6.15
N GLY A 149 0.96 0.90 -7.11
CA GLY A 149 -0.21 0.57 -7.91
C GLY A 149 -0.86 -0.77 -7.53
N PHE A 150 -2.17 -0.74 -7.31
CA PHE A 150 -3.07 -1.89 -7.39
C PHE A 150 -4.11 -1.55 -8.44
N HIS A 151 -4.21 -2.35 -9.49
CA HIS A 151 -5.22 -2.14 -10.53
C HIS A 151 -6.32 -3.20 -10.51
N HIS A 152 -6.09 -4.30 -9.79
CA HIS A 152 -6.93 -5.48 -9.73
C HIS A 152 -6.87 -6.10 -8.34
N GLN A 153 -7.76 -7.06 -8.09
CA GLN A 153 -7.79 -7.82 -6.84
C GLN A 153 -6.43 -8.46 -6.52
N ALA A 154 -5.89 -8.11 -5.36
CA ALA A 154 -4.65 -8.64 -4.79
C ALA A 154 -4.65 -8.41 -3.28
N LEU A 155 -3.79 -9.14 -2.57
CA LEU A 155 -3.65 -9.05 -1.12
C LEU A 155 -2.27 -8.51 -0.75
N LEU A 156 -2.22 -7.47 0.07
CA LEU A 156 -1.01 -6.94 0.70
C LEU A 156 -1.20 -6.80 2.20
N ILE A 157 -0.50 -7.61 2.99
CA ILE A 157 -0.58 -7.51 4.45
C ILE A 157 0.79 -7.51 5.12
N ALA A 158 0.85 -6.99 6.35
CA ALA A 158 2.06 -6.93 7.19
C ALA A 158 3.30 -6.47 6.41
N SER A 159 3.12 -5.41 5.62
CA SER A 159 4.08 -4.95 4.63
C SER A 159 4.68 -3.60 4.99
N ILE A 160 6.01 -3.51 4.93
CA ILE A 160 6.78 -2.29 5.16
C ILE A 160 7.43 -1.86 3.84
N TRP A 161 6.82 -0.88 3.16
CA TRP A 161 7.21 -0.43 1.83
C TRP A 161 7.42 1.09 1.72
N PRO A 162 8.25 1.72 2.56
CA PRO A 162 8.37 3.18 2.62
C PRO A 162 8.84 3.83 1.31
N LYS A 163 9.63 3.13 0.49
CA LYS A 163 10.14 3.68 -0.77
C LYS A 163 9.11 3.64 -1.91
N GLY A 164 8.07 2.83 -1.80
CA GLY A 164 6.99 2.70 -2.77
C GLY A 164 7.45 2.40 -4.20
N LYS A 165 6.77 3.02 -5.17
CA LYS A 165 7.01 2.95 -6.63
C LYS A 165 6.82 1.58 -7.27
N GLY A 166 6.28 0.62 -6.54
CA GLY A 166 6.07 -0.72 -7.05
C GLY A 166 4.65 -0.94 -7.55
N ASN A 167 4.40 -2.16 -7.99
CA ASN A 167 3.09 -2.53 -8.49
C ASN A 167 2.77 -3.97 -8.09
N ILE A 168 1.49 -4.21 -7.81
CA ILE A 168 0.97 -5.49 -7.39
C ILE A 168 0.02 -6.00 -8.47
N GLY A 169 0.40 -7.12 -9.09
CA GLY A 169 -0.38 -7.78 -10.12
C GLY A 169 -1.61 -8.50 -9.54
N TYR A 170 -2.61 -8.71 -10.40
CA TYR A 170 -3.82 -9.47 -10.05
C TYR A 170 -3.48 -10.83 -9.44
N GLY A 171 -4.19 -11.18 -8.36
CA GLY A 171 -4.06 -12.44 -7.65
C GLY A 171 -2.74 -12.58 -6.87
N ALA A 172 -1.89 -11.56 -6.82
CA ALA A 172 -0.68 -11.60 -6.00
C ALA A 172 -1.08 -11.66 -4.51
N ASN A 173 -0.56 -12.68 -3.81
CA ASN A 173 -0.73 -12.89 -2.39
C ASN A 173 0.54 -12.45 -1.66
N VAL A 174 0.68 -11.13 -1.46
CA VAL A 174 1.80 -10.50 -0.76
C VAL A 174 1.50 -10.44 0.74
N GLY A 175 1.34 -11.62 1.32
CA GLY A 175 0.59 -11.70 2.58
C GLY A 175 0.51 -13.08 3.18
N SER A 176 1.41 -13.99 2.83
CA SER A 176 1.29 -15.38 3.25
C SER A 176 1.88 -15.58 4.66
N ASN A 177 1.30 -14.88 5.66
CA ASN A 177 1.75 -14.83 7.07
C ASN A 177 1.10 -15.91 7.96
N HIS A 178 -0.05 -16.49 7.58
CA HIS A 178 -0.72 -17.62 8.25
C HIS A 178 0.01 -18.96 8.03
N THR A 179 1.29 -19.02 8.39
CA THR A 179 2.16 -20.18 8.14
C THR A 179 2.13 -21.23 9.25
N LEU A 180 1.41 -20.95 10.35
CA LEU A 180 1.34 -21.77 11.58
C LEU A 180 2.71 -22.00 12.27
N LYS A 181 3.76 -21.27 11.86
CA LYS A 181 5.14 -21.48 12.36
C LYS A 181 5.56 -20.49 13.44
N ALA A 182 5.18 -19.22 13.32
CA ALA A 182 5.55 -18.15 14.22
C ALA A 182 4.48 -17.03 14.19
N PRO A 183 4.41 -16.15 15.22
CA PRO A 183 3.56 -14.96 15.20
C PRO A 183 3.84 -14.08 13.98
N ASP A 184 2.91 -13.17 13.66
CA ASP A 184 2.89 -12.33 12.48
C ASP A 184 4.28 -11.86 12.03
N GLN A 185 4.68 -12.35 10.85
CA GLN A 185 5.94 -12.02 10.20
C GLN A 185 5.69 -10.93 9.15
N GLU A 186 6.74 -10.28 8.69
CA GLU A 186 6.62 -9.12 7.82
C GLU A 186 7.40 -9.29 6.52
N LEU A 187 7.01 -8.49 5.53
CA LEU A 187 7.79 -8.25 4.33
C LEU A 187 8.33 -6.82 4.31
N PHE A 188 9.66 -6.72 4.21
CA PHE A 188 10.34 -5.46 3.94
C PHE A 188 10.58 -5.33 2.45
N HIS A 189 9.96 -4.36 1.81
CA HIS A 189 9.96 -4.23 0.36
C HIS A 189 11.17 -3.45 -0.15
N GLY A 190 11.63 -3.81 -1.34
CA GLY A 190 12.52 -2.97 -2.15
C GLY A 190 11.72 -1.87 -2.85
N GLU A 191 12.37 -0.75 -3.15
CA GLU A 191 11.78 0.28 -4.01
C GLU A 191 11.41 -0.31 -5.37
N GLY A 192 10.23 -0.01 -5.89
CA GLY A 192 9.85 -0.40 -7.24
C GLY A 192 9.73 -1.90 -7.49
N VAL A 193 9.66 -2.73 -6.45
CA VAL A 193 9.43 -4.18 -6.62
C VAL A 193 8.08 -4.41 -7.30
N PHE A 194 8.07 -5.30 -8.29
CA PHE A 194 6.88 -5.71 -9.01
C PHE A 194 6.49 -7.13 -8.58
N PHE A 195 5.26 -7.30 -8.11
CA PHE A 195 4.69 -8.59 -7.78
C PHE A 195 3.87 -9.09 -8.97
N GLY A 196 4.37 -10.12 -9.66
CA GLY A 196 3.71 -10.71 -10.81
C GLY A 196 2.37 -11.35 -10.49
N LEU A 197 1.58 -11.57 -11.55
CA LEU A 197 0.23 -12.11 -11.44
C LEU A 197 0.23 -13.45 -10.69
N GLY A 198 -0.65 -13.60 -9.69
CA GLY A 198 -0.79 -14.87 -8.96
C GLY A 198 0.43 -15.32 -8.16
N CYS A 199 1.43 -14.45 -7.94
CA CYS A 199 2.59 -14.82 -7.12
C CYS A 199 2.21 -14.90 -5.63
N ASN A 200 2.90 -15.74 -4.87
CA ASN A 200 2.69 -15.89 -3.44
C ASN A 200 3.99 -15.61 -2.69
N VAL A 201 3.97 -14.62 -1.81
CA VAL A 201 5.16 -14.22 -1.06
C VAL A 201 5.05 -14.71 0.38
N LYS A 202 5.96 -15.61 0.78
CA LYS A 202 6.02 -16.16 2.14
C LYS A 202 6.85 -15.27 3.05
N PHE A 203 6.42 -15.14 4.30
CA PHE A 203 7.10 -14.34 5.31
C PHE A 203 7.94 -15.22 6.27
N PRO A 204 8.98 -14.66 6.93
CA PRO A 204 9.48 -13.30 6.73
C PRO A 204 10.25 -13.19 5.42
N SER A 205 10.16 -12.03 4.77
CA SER A 205 10.95 -11.75 3.58
C SER A 205 11.52 -10.34 3.63
N ASN A 206 12.70 -10.14 3.04
CA ASN A 206 13.34 -8.84 2.99
C ASN A 206 13.98 -8.61 1.62
N PHE A 207 13.42 -7.65 0.90
CA PHE A 207 13.79 -7.26 -0.46
C PHE A 207 14.31 -5.81 -0.50
N VAL A 208 14.65 -5.20 0.65
CA VAL A 208 15.11 -3.79 0.72
C VAL A 208 16.33 -3.53 -0.17
N LYS A 209 17.17 -4.56 -0.35
CA LYS A 209 18.36 -4.54 -1.22
C LYS A 209 18.12 -5.08 -2.63
N ALA A 210 16.87 -5.34 -3.00
CA ALA A 210 16.45 -5.80 -4.33
C ALA A 210 15.48 -4.78 -4.99
N PRO A 211 15.86 -3.50 -5.12
CA PRO A 211 15.02 -2.51 -5.78
C PRO A 211 14.80 -2.88 -7.24
N TYR A 212 13.62 -2.56 -7.76
CA TYR A 212 13.19 -2.77 -9.14
C TYR A 212 13.29 -4.22 -9.61
N SER A 213 13.24 -5.15 -8.66
CA SER A 213 13.16 -6.57 -8.95
C SER A 213 11.71 -6.99 -9.18
N VAL A 214 11.53 -8.04 -9.98
CA VAL A 214 10.24 -8.57 -10.41
C VAL A 214 10.11 -9.98 -9.86
N ILE A 215 9.05 -10.26 -9.11
CA ILE A 215 8.64 -11.63 -8.84
C ILE A 215 7.78 -12.07 -10.02
N ALA A 216 8.19 -13.13 -10.71
CA ALA A 216 7.48 -13.55 -11.92
C ALA A 216 6.07 -14.08 -11.61
N THR A 217 5.24 -14.13 -12.64
CA THR A 217 3.88 -14.69 -12.58
C THR A 217 3.89 -16.11 -12.00
N ALA A 218 2.92 -16.39 -11.12
CA ALA A 218 2.71 -17.68 -10.47
C ALA A 218 3.90 -18.22 -9.64
N VAL A 219 4.87 -17.36 -9.31
CA VAL A 219 5.99 -17.75 -8.45
C VAL A 219 5.56 -17.81 -7.00
N ASN A 220 5.92 -18.90 -6.32
CA ASN A 220 5.87 -19.00 -4.87
C ASN A 220 7.26 -18.72 -4.32
N THR A 221 7.37 -17.81 -3.36
CA THR A 221 8.62 -17.58 -2.64
C THR A 221 8.67 -18.39 -1.36
N LEU A 222 9.86 -18.79 -0.94
CA LEU A 222 10.11 -19.15 0.46
C LEU A 222 10.37 -17.87 1.28
N PRO A 223 10.34 -17.95 2.62
CA PRO A 223 10.88 -16.91 3.47
C PRO A 223 12.36 -16.66 3.13
N GLN A 224 12.72 -15.45 2.70
CA GLN A 224 14.07 -15.20 2.19
C GLN A 224 14.48 -13.73 2.19
N LEU A 225 15.80 -13.52 2.20
CA LEU A 225 16.44 -12.25 1.91
C LEU A 225 16.86 -12.23 0.43
N ILE A 226 16.41 -11.23 -0.31
CA ILE A 226 16.87 -10.98 -1.68
C ILE A 226 17.59 -9.63 -1.70
N ALA A 227 18.84 -9.65 -2.16
CA ALA A 227 19.72 -8.49 -2.14
C ALA A 227 20.32 -8.17 -3.52
N MET A 228 19.69 -8.67 -4.59
CA MET A 228 20.09 -8.38 -5.97
C MET A 228 19.09 -7.39 -6.59
N PRO A 229 19.55 -6.18 -6.98
CA PRO A 229 18.71 -5.19 -7.64
C PRO A 229 18.40 -5.61 -9.08
N PHE A 230 17.32 -5.07 -9.64
CA PHE A 230 16.90 -5.30 -11.03
C PHE A 230 16.87 -6.78 -11.39
N ALA A 231 16.38 -7.64 -10.50
CA ALA A 231 16.39 -9.09 -10.72
C ALA A 231 15.00 -9.61 -11.10
N LEU A 232 14.95 -10.65 -11.93
CA LEU A 232 13.77 -11.50 -12.05
C LEU A 232 13.91 -12.66 -11.07
N ILE A 233 12.91 -12.82 -10.21
CA ILE A 233 12.81 -13.89 -9.23
C ILE A 233 11.81 -14.90 -9.78
N ASN A 234 12.28 -16.12 -10.05
CA ASN A 234 11.52 -17.15 -10.74
C ASN A 234 11.51 -18.48 -9.97
N THR A 235 10.67 -19.40 -10.41
CA THR A 235 10.75 -20.82 -10.01
C THR A 235 12.09 -21.38 -10.51
N PRO A 236 12.81 -22.19 -9.70
CA PRO A 236 14.09 -22.75 -10.12
C PRO A 236 13.95 -23.64 -11.35
N ALA A 237 14.74 -23.38 -12.39
CA ALA A 237 14.79 -24.18 -13.60
C ALA A 237 15.56 -25.50 -13.42
N HIS A 238 16.44 -25.55 -12.41
CA HIS A 238 17.27 -26.71 -12.11
C HIS A 238 17.40 -26.91 -10.59
N THR A 239 17.55 -28.17 -10.18
CA THR A 239 17.81 -28.51 -8.78
C THR A 239 19.32 -28.51 -8.53
N ILE A 240 19.78 -27.68 -7.60
CA ILE A 240 21.15 -27.70 -7.10
C ILE A 240 21.16 -28.60 -5.85
N PRO A 241 21.90 -29.73 -5.83
CA PRO A 241 21.84 -30.70 -4.72
C PRO A 241 22.10 -30.12 -3.32
N SER A 242 22.86 -29.02 -3.23
CA SER A 242 23.17 -28.33 -1.97
C SER A 242 22.15 -27.28 -1.54
N LEU A 243 21.10 -27.03 -2.33
CA LEU A 243 20.07 -26.02 -2.06
C LEU A 243 18.69 -26.66 -1.99
N SER A 244 17.78 -26.02 -1.26
CA SER A 244 16.37 -26.40 -1.32
C SER A 244 15.85 -26.23 -2.74
N PRO A 245 15.12 -27.21 -3.31
CA PRO A 245 14.52 -27.09 -4.64
C PRO A 245 13.40 -26.05 -4.70
N ALA A 246 13.03 -25.45 -3.56
CA ALA A 246 12.05 -24.37 -3.48
C ALA A 246 12.68 -22.98 -3.34
N ILE A 247 14.01 -22.85 -3.32
CA ILE A 247 14.68 -21.55 -3.41
C ILE A 247 14.48 -21.00 -4.82
N ASN A 248 14.06 -19.74 -4.91
CA ASN A 248 13.83 -19.08 -6.19
C ASN A 248 15.14 -18.87 -6.95
N GLU A 249 15.06 -19.04 -8.28
CA GLU A 249 16.13 -18.66 -9.18
C GLU A 249 16.11 -17.14 -9.36
N ILE A 250 17.29 -16.52 -9.29
CA ILE A 250 17.47 -15.08 -9.44
C ILE A 250 18.26 -14.84 -10.71
N SER A 251 17.62 -14.19 -11.66
CA SER A 251 18.22 -13.84 -12.95
C SER A 251 18.43 -12.33 -13.03
N PRO A 252 19.64 -11.86 -13.41
CA PRO A 252 19.89 -10.43 -13.58
C PRO A 252 19.00 -9.82 -14.67
N GLY A 253 18.44 -8.64 -14.42
CA GLY A 253 17.50 -7.97 -15.32
C GLY A 253 18.07 -7.65 -16.71
N TYR A 254 19.39 -7.50 -16.82
CA TYR A 254 20.04 -7.30 -18.11
C TYR A 254 20.05 -8.55 -19.00
N ALA A 255 19.86 -9.74 -18.44
CA ALA A 255 19.83 -10.99 -19.20
C ALA A 255 18.56 -11.14 -20.06
N PHE A 256 17.52 -10.33 -19.82
CA PHE A 256 16.25 -10.39 -20.55
C PHE A 256 16.22 -9.58 -21.85
N LYS A 257 17.31 -8.91 -22.21
CA LYS A 257 17.42 -8.20 -23.49
C LYS A 257 17.29 -9.14 -24.71
N GLU A 258 17.49 -10.45 -24.50
CA GLU A 258 17.62 -11.44 -25.58
C GLU A 258 16.45 -12.44 -25.68
N MET A 259 15.47 -12.46 -24.76
CA MET A 259 14.32 -13.40 -24.87
C MET A 259 13.29 -13.01 -25.95
N CYS A 260 13.43 -11.85 -26.60
CA CYS A 260 12.57 -11.41 -27.71
C CYS A 260 13.00 -11.93 -29.09
N THR A 261 14.04 -12.76 -29.22
CA THR A 261 14.55 -13.17 -30.55
C THR A 261 13.76 -14.27 -31.26
N ALA A 262 12.63 -14.74 -30.71
CA ALA A 262 11.82 -15.81 -31.32
C ALA A 262 10.75 -15.32 -32.31
N SER A 263 10.51 -14.01 -32.43
CA SER A 263 9.71 -13.43 -33.51
C SER A 263 10.27 -12.07 -33.91
N SER A 264 10.38 -11.83 -35.22
CA SER A 264 10.97 -10.62 -35.80
C SER A 264 10.25 -9.30 -35.46
N ASP A 265 9.16 -9.36 -34.70
CA ASP A 265 8.30 -8.21 -34.38
C ASP A 265 8.07 -7.99 -32.86
N CYS A 266 8.78 -8.70 -31.97
CA CYS A 266 8.59 -8.54 -30.54
C CYS A 266 9.43 -7.37 -29.97
N GLN A 267 8.90 -6.15 -30.02
CA GLN A 267 9.41 -5.04 -29.21
C GLN A 267 8.76 -5.05 -27.82
N ILE A 268 9.18 -5.98 -26.96
CA ILE A 268 8.92 -5.85 -25.52
C ILE A 268 10.27 -5.62 -24.84
N GLY A 269 10.70 -4.36 -24.84
CA GLY A 269 11.67 -3.91 -23.86
C GLY A 269 11.08 -4.09 -22.46
N LEU A 270 11.94 -4.26 -21.46
CA LEU A 270 11.62 -4.06 -20.04
C LEU A 270 11.21 -2.58 -19.84
N THR A 271 10.06 -2.20 -20.37
CA THR A 271 9.38 -0.97 -20.02
C THR A 271 8.84 -1.26 -18.64
N PHE A 272 9.50 -0.73 -17.60
CA PHE A 272 8.88 -0.61 -16.30
C PHE A 272 7.52 0.04 -16.52
N PHE A 273 6.44 -0.75 -16.35
CA PHE A 273 5.09 -0.25 -16.47
C PHE A 273 4.83 0.70 -15.30
N VAL A 274 5.31 1.93 -15.44
CA VAL A 274 4.70 3.09 -14.79
C VAL A 274 3.45 3.34 -15.62
N TYR A 275 2.37 2.61 -15.31
CA TYR A 275 1.06 3.04 -15.78
C TYR A 275 0.88 4.47 -15.27
N TYR A 276 0.53 5.37 -16.20
CA TYR A 276 0.31 6.78 -15.92
C TYR A 276 -0.66 6.92 -14.75
N VAL A 277 -0.22 7.71 -13.75
CA VAL A 277 -1.06 8.28 -12.69
C VAL A 277 -2.18 9.11 -13.31
#